data_AF-Q4Q7V7-F1
#
_entry.id   AF-Q4Q7V7-F1
#
_cell.length_a   1.000
_cell.length_b   1.000
_cell.length_c   1.000
_cell.angle_alpha   90.00
_cell.angle_beta   90.00
_cell.angle_gamma   90.00
#
_symmetry.space_group_name_H-M   'P 1'
#
loop_
_entity.id
_entity.type
_entity.pdbx_description
1 polymer ?
#
loop_
_entity_poly.entity_id
_entity_poly.type
_entity_poly.pdbx_seq_one_letter_code
_entity_poly.pdbx_strand_id
1 'polypeptide(L)'
;MPFRVLKPRRDAPQALPTPPSREQVYNNIEERRLKEWENYQKAHRFMEEAHTNRIFLDIGIGDALAGRLVVELFEDVVPETAARFHRLVTGEGGIHDATGVKLDYLYTPLELIDRQHGYARFGDLLAYGVRLEPLRQETFKVRHTSRGLLTMTSYGPNLCNTSFSITLAAAPSLDFKQVAFGKVVDGLHLLEKLESLPLDQVGRPLTPVMIAICGTLTGERPPGKWASPQDRTGCDEDLAYEAIE
;
A
#
# COMPACT_ATOMS: atom_id res chain seq x y z
N MET A 1 -31.11 45.98 74.21
CA MET A 1 -31.01 44.51 74.30
C MET A 1 -31.22 43.93 72.89
N PRO A 2 -30.18 43.49 72.16
CA PRO A 2 -30.37 42.88 70.85
C PRO A 2 -30.56 41.36 70.98
N PHE A 3 -31.51 40.82 70.21
CA PHE A 3 -31.84 39.40 70.15
C PHE A 3 -30.70 38.58 69.53
N ARG A 4 -30.25 37.55 70.25
CA ARG A 4 -29.22 36.60 69.80
C ARG A 4 -29.91 35.46 69.05
N VAL A 5 -29.85 35.47 67.72
CA VAL A 5 -30.38 34.38 66.87
C VAL A 5 -29.49 33.15 67.02
N LEU A 6 -30.02 32.09 67.63
CA LEU A 6 -29.38 30.77 67.67
C LEU A 6 -29.54 30.11 66.29
N LYS A 7 -28.43 29.90 65.57
CA LYS A 7 -28.43 29.01 64.39
C LYS A 7 -28.60 27.57 64.87
N PRO A 8 -29.51 26.78 64.29
CA PRO A 8 -29.57 25.36 64.59
C PRO A 8 -28.36 24.66 63.96
N ARG A 9 -27.57 23.96 64.79
CA ARG A 9 -26.67 22.88 64.36
C ARG A 9 -27.46 21.58 64.39
N ARG A 10 -27.48 20.87 63.26
CA ARG A 10 -27.08 19.45 63.12
C ARG A 10 -27.44 19.00 61.70
N ASP A 11 -26.40 18.75 60.92
CA ASP A 11 -26.47 17.97 59.69
C ASP A 11 -27.12 16.62 60.02
N ALA A 12 -28.22 16.31 59.33
CA ALA A 12 -28.75 14.95 59.32
C ALA A 12 -27.71 14.05 58.64
N PRO A 13 -27.42 12.84 59.16
CA PRO A 13 -26.53 11.92 58.46
C PRO A 13 -27.13 11.62 57.08
N GLN A 14 -26.44 12.00 56.01
CA GLN A 14 -26.79 11.58 54.66
C GLN A 14 -26.83 10.05 54.66
N ALA A 15 -28.01 9.49 54.35
CA ALA A 15 -28.15 8.06 54.20
C ALA A 15 -27.13 7.58 53.18
N LEU A 16 -26.26 6.64 53.58
CA LEU A 16 -25.32 6.03 52.66
C LEU A 16 -26.12 5.43 51.49
N PRO A 17 -25.71 5.69 50.23
CA PRO A 17 -26.43 5.15 49.08
C PRO A 17 -26.51 3.63 49.24
N THR A 18 -27.73 3.10 49.14
CA THR A 18 -27.95 1.65 49.25
C THR A 18 -27.13 0.95 48.17
N PRO A 19 -26.31 -0.06 48.53
CA PRO A 19 -25.51 -0.77 47.55
C PRO A 19 -26.43 -1.36 46.47
N PRO A 20 -26.02 -1.31 45.20
CA PRO A 20 -26.82 -1.87 44.11
C PRO A 20 -27.11 -3.35 44.39
N SER A 21 -28.34 -3.77 44.09
CA SER A 21 -28.72 -5.18 44.20
C SER A 21 -27.83 -6.06 43.30
N ARG A 22 -27.70 -7.34 43.65
CA ARG A 22 -26.88 -8.28 42.85
C ARG A 22 -27.29 -8.32 41.37
N GLU A 23 -28.59 -8.24 41.07
CA GLU A 23 -29.10 -8.16 39.70
C GLU A 23 -28.70 -6.87 38.99
N GLN A 24 -28.76 -5.72 39.68
CA GLN A 24 -28.31 -4.44 39.12
C GLN A 24 -26.80 -4.44 38.88
N VAL A 25 -26.00 -5.05 39.77
CA VAL A 25 -24.56 -5.22 39.57
C VAL A 25 -24.31 -6.12 38.36
N TYR A 26 -25.06 -7.23 38.22
CA TYR A 26 -24.93 -8.14 37.08
C TYR A 26 -25.28 -7.45 35.75
N ASN A 27 -26.41 -6.74 35.68
CA ASN A 27 -26.83 -6.02 34.48
C ASN A 27 -25.83 -4.91 34.11
N ASN A 28 -25.29 -4.18 35.09
CA ASN A 28 -24.25 -3.18 34.85
C ASN A 28 -22.93 -3.80 34.35
N ILE A 29 -22.60 -5.02 34.78
CA ILE A 29 -21.42 -5.76 34.31
C ILE A 29 -21.64 -6.26 32.88
N GLU A 30 -22.81 -6.84 32.58
CA GLU A 30 -23.15 -7.33 31.25
C GLU A 30 -23.27 -6.20 30.23
N GLU A 31 -23.85 -5.05 30.59
CA GLU A 31 -23.87 -3.86 29.73
C GLU A 31 -22.46 -3.32 29.47
N ARG A 32 -21.57 -3.30 30.48
CA ARG A 32 -20.17 -2.90 30.29
C ARG A 32 -19.44 -3.86 29.37
N ARG A 33 -19.61 -5.17 29.57
CA ARG A 33 -19.02 -6.21 28.73
C ARG A 33 -19.53 -6.14 27.31
N LEU A 34 -20.84 -5.90 27.11
CA LEU A 34 -21.43 -5.74 25.79
C LEU A 34 -20.88 -4.49 25.10
N LYS A 35 -20.75 -3.38 25.81
CA LYS A 35 -20.20 -2.13 25.26
C LYS A 35 -18.70 -2.22 25.00
N GLU A 36 -17.95 -2.91 25.86
CA GLU A 36 -16.54 -3.25 25.65
C GLU A 36 -16.39 -4.21 24.48
N TRP A 37 -17.30 -5.17 24.31
CA TRP A 37 -17.33 -6.11 23.19
C TRP A 37 -17.77 -5.45 21.88
N GLU A 38 -18.72 -4.52 21.90
CA GLU A 38 -19.10 -3.70 20.74
C GLU A 38 -17.99 -2.74 20.38
N ASN A 39 -17.32 -2.12 21.36
CA ASN A 39 -16.13 -1.30 21.11
C ASN A 39 -14.96 -2.14 20.62
N TYR A 40 -14.78 -3.36 21.15
CA TYR A 40 -13.79 -4.31 20.68
C TYR A 40 -14.12 -4.75 19.27
N GLN A 41 -15.34 -5.19 18.96
CA GLN A 41 -15.76 -5.54 17.61
C GLN A 41 -15.68 -4.35 16.66
N LYS A 42 -15.99 -3.14 17.09
CA LYS A 42 -15.86 -1.94 16.28
C LYS A 42 -14.40 -1.58 16.04
N ALA A 43 -13.53 -1.70 17.05
CA ALA A 43 -12.09 -1.47 16.93
C ALA A 43 -11.38 -2.61 16.18
N HIS A 44 -11.81 -3.86 16.34
CA HIS A 44 -11.27 -5.05 15.68
C HIS A 44 -11.77 -5.12 14.24
N ARG A 45 -13.04 -4.81 13.95
CA ARG A 45 -13.52 -4.55 12.59
C ARG A 45 -12.73 -3.40 11.95
N PHE A 46 -12.44 -2.32 12.68
CA PHE A 46 -11.59 -1.23 12.16
C PHE A 46 -10.14 -1.65 11.96
N MET A 47 -9.61 -2.64 12.70
CA MET A 47 -8.25 -3.17 12.59
C MET A 47 -8.11 -4.31 11.57
N GLU A 48 -9.16 -5.12 11.36
CA GLU A 48 -9.28 -6.18 10.35
C GLU A 48 -9.66 -5.60 8.97
N GLU A 49 -10.41 -4.49 8.96
CA GLU A 49 -10.63 -3.64 7.77
C GLU A 49 -9.55 -2.55 7.62
N ALA A 50 -8.62 -2.40 8.58
CA ALA A 50 -7.50 -1.47 8.46
C ALA A 50 -6.48 -2.00 7.46
N HIS A 51 -6.47 -1.36 6.30
CA HIS A 51 -5.24 -0.88 5.66
C HIS A 51 -4.15 -1.94 5.55
N THR A 52 -4.34 -2.93 4.68
CA THR A 52 -3.13 -3.47 4.06
C THR A 52 -2.54 -2.30 3.28
N ASN A 53 -1.32 -1.88 3.61
CA ASN A 53 -0.50 -0.98 2.80
C ASN A 53 -0.08 -1.66 1.49
N ARG A 54 -0.84 -2.66 1.03
CA ARG A 54 -0.52 -3.52 -0.10
C ARG A 54 -1.46 -3.25 -1.24
N ILE A 55 -0.85 -3.06 -2.38
CA ILE A 55 -1.53 -2.94 -3.65
C ILE A 55 -1.13 -4.08 -4.57
N PHE A 56 -1.90 -4.28 -5.62
CA PHE A 56 -1.53 -5.18 -6.70
C PHE A 56 -1.53 -4.46 -8.04
N LEU A 57 -0.63 -4.90 -8.92
CA LEU A 57 -0.56 -4.50 -10.33
C LEU A 57 -0.55 -5.77 -11.18
N ASP A 58 -1.63 -6.01 -11.90
CA ASP A 58 -1.72 -7.05 -12.92
C ASP A 58 -1.14 -6.52 -14.22
N ILE A 59 -0.09 -7.18 -14.71
CA ILE A 59 0.65 -6.75 -15.90
C ILE A 59 0.22 -7.61 -17.09
N GLY A 60 -0.24 -6.94 -18.15
CA GLY A 60 -0.48 -7.55 -19.46
C GLY A 60 0.73 -7.39 -20.37
N ILE A 61 1.01 -8.39 -21.21
CA ILE A 61 2.00 -8.34 -22.30
C ILE A 61 1.29 -8.79 -23.57
N GLY A 62 1.14 -7.88 -24.53
CA GLY A 62 0.24 -8.07 -25.68
C GLY A 62 -1.19 -8.32 -25.20
N ASP A 63 -1.81 -9.38 -25.70
CA ASP A 63 -3.19 -9.74 -25.36
C ASP A 63 -3.32 -10.70 -24.16
N ALA A 64 -2.21 -11.00 -23.48
CA ALA A 64 -2.17 -11.99 -22.40
C ALA A 64 -1.85 -11.35 -21.04
N LEU A 65 -2.57 -11.76 -20.00
CA LEU A 65 -2.23 -11.46 -18.62
C LEU A 65 -0.94 -12.20 -18.23
N ALA A 66 0.14 -11.46 -17.98
CA ALA A 66 1.47 -12.03 -17.76
C ALA A 66 1.76 -12.38 -16.30
N GLY A 67 1.10 -11.70 -15.35
CA GLY A 67 1.24 -11.96 -13.93
C GLY A 67 0.82 -10.78 -13.06
N ARG A 68 0.96 -10.96 -11.75
CA ARG A 68 0.65 -9.95 -10.73
C ARG A 68 1.90 -9.57 -9.95
N LEU A 69 2.08 -8.27 -9.72
CA LEU A 69 2.98 -7.74 -8.71
C LEU A 69 2.15 -7.43 -7.47
N VAL A 70 2.60 -7.88 -6.30
CA VAL A 70 2.09 -7.40 -5.01
C VAL A 70 3.13 -6.47 -4.42
N VAL A 71 2.71 -5.27 -4.04
CA VAL A 71 3.60 -4.21 -3.55
C VAL A 71 3.16 -3.80 -2.16
N GLU A 72 4.12 -3.63 -1.27
CA GLU A 72 3.95 -3.04 0.06
C GLU A 72 4.45 -1.58 0.03
N LEU A 73 3.60 -0.62 0.44
CA LEU A 73 3.88 0.81 0.46
C LEU A 73 4.49 1.25 1.80
N PHE A 74 5.44 2.16 1.74
CA PHE A 74 6.13 2.70 2.93
C PHE A 74 5.38 3.90 3.54
N GLU A 75 4.11 3.70 3.90
CA GLU A 75 3.24 4.77 4.43
C GLU A 75 3.82 5.47 5.66
N ASP A 76 4.54 4.75 6.53
CA ASP A 76 5.19 5.32 7.72
C ASP A 76 6.41 6.21 7.40
N VAL A 77 6.99 6.06 6.21
CA VAL A 77 8.23 6.73 5.80
C VAL A 77 7.95 7.88 4.84
N VAL A 78 6.98 7.68 3.93
CA VAL A 78 6.61 8.61 2.85
C VAL A 78 5.08 8.67 2.69
N PRO A 79 4.34 9.12 3.71
CA PRO A 79 2.88 9.09 3.72
C PRO A 79 2.24 9.83 2.55
N GLU A 80 2.75 11.00 2.15
CA GLU A 80 2.16 11.77 1.05
C GLU A 80 2.38 11.09 -0.31
N THR A 81 3.57 10.51 -0.51
CA THR A 81 3.93 9.78 -1.74
C THR A 81 3.14 8.48 -1.84
N ALA A 82 3.07 7.72 -0.76
CA ALA A 82 2.31 6.48 -0.69
C ALA A 82 0.81 6.72 -0.89
N ALA A 83 0.22 7.72 -0.23
CA ALA A 83 -1.19 8.07 -0.38
C ALA A 83 -1.52 8.52 -1.81
N ARG A 84 -0.65 9.30 -2.47
CA ARG A 84 -0.83 9.67 -3.87
C ARG A 84 -0.83 8.46 -4.78
N PHE A 85 0.14 7.57 -4.60
CA PHE A 85 0.22 6.35 -5.40
C PHE A 85 -1.00 5.46 -5.17
N HIS A 86 -1.44 5.30 -3.92
CA HIS A 86 -2.66 4.56 -3.56
C HIS A 86 -3.90 5.10 -4.29
N ARG A 87 -4.09 6.43 -4.30
CA ARG A 87 -5.23 7.07 -5.00
C ARG A 87 -5.23 6.81 -6.51
N LEU A 88 -4.05 6.77 -7.13
CA LEU A 88 -3.90 6.47 -8.56
C LEU A 88 -4.05 4.97 -8.84
N VAL A 89 -3.67 4.10 -7.92
CA VAL A 89 -3.89 2.65 -8.07
C VAL A 89 -5.38 2.29 -7.94
N THR A 90 -6.10 2.94 -7.05
CA THR A 90 -7.53 2.68 -6.78
C THR A 90 -8.49 3.47 -7.68
N GLY A 91 -8.03 4.59 -8.25
CA GLY A 91 -8.88 5.52 -8.97
C GLY A 91 -9.75 6.42 -8.08
N GLU A 92 -9.47 6.47 -6.77
CA GLU A 92 -10.10 7.40 -5.82
C GLU A 92 -9.82 8.88 -6.14
N GLY A 93 -8.89 9.15 -7.06
CA GLY A 93 -8.66 10.49 -7.60
C GLY A 93 -9.83 11.07 -8.40
N GLY A 94 -10.75 10.23 -8.89
CA GLY A 94 -11.86 10.68 -9.74
C GLY A 94 -11.42 10.97 -11.17
N ILE A 95 -11.95 12.04 -11.77
CA ILE A 95 -11.67 12.45 -13.15
C ILE A 95 -10.94 13.79 -13.12
N HIS A 96 -9.94 13.96 -13.98
CA HIS A 96 -9.24 15.22 -14.14
C HIS A 96 -10.10 16.23 -14.91
N ASP A 97 -10.50 17.32 -14.24
CA ASP A 97 -11.48 18.29 -14.75
C ASP A 97 -11.16 18.83 -16.15
N ALA A 98 -9.88 19.10 -16.45
CA ALA A 98 -9.48 19.73 -17.70
C ALA A 98 -9.39 18.75 -18.88
N THR A 99 -9.12 17.47 -18.64
CA THR A 99 -8.88 16.49 -19.72
C THR A 99 -9.94 15.39 -19.81
N GLY A 100 -10.78 15.24 -18.78
CA GLY A 100 -11.73 14.13 -18.69
C GLY A 100 -11.09 12.77 -18.45
N VAL A 101 -9.77 12.72 -18.23
CA VAL A 101 -9.02 11.47 -18.00
C VAL A 101 -9.25 11.02 -16.57
N LYS A 102 -9.56 9.74 -16.37
CA LYS A 102 -9.66 9.14 -15.04
C LYS A 102 -8.28 9.15 -14.37
N LEU A 103 -8.23 9.55 -13.10
CA LEU A 103 -7.00 9.60 -12.32
C LEU A 103 -6.69 8.21 -11.75
N ASP A 104 -6.35 7.27 -12.63
CA ASP A 104 -5.87 5.95 -12.26
C ASP A 104 -4.72 5.45 -13.16
N TYR A 105 -4.12 4.32 -12.78
CA TYR A 105 -3.09 3.65 -13.57
C TYR A 105 -3.64 2.57 -14.51
N LEU A 106 -4.96 2.40 -14.60
CA LEU A 106 -5.55 1.35 -15.38
C LEU A 106 -5.23 1.58 -16.87
N TYR A 107 -4.73 0.53 -17.52
CA TYR A 107 -4.28 0.55 -18.91
C TYR A 107 -3.13 1.51 -19.24
N THR A 108 -2.42 2.03 -18.23
CA THR A 108 -1.19 2.78 -18.47
C THR A 108 -0.07 1.84 -18.93
N PRO A 109 0.75 2.27 -19.92
CA PRO A 109 1.79 1.42 -20.48
C PRO A 109 3.04 1.34 -19.60
N LEU A 110 3.88 0.35 -19.87
CA LEU A 110 5.30 0.38 -19.49
C LEU A 110 6.05 1.27 -20.48
N GLU A 111 6.44 2.49 -20.06
CA GLU A 111 7.00 3.47 -21.00
C GLU A 111 8.48 3.28 -21.30
N LEU A 112 9.23 2.63 -20.41
CA LEU A 112 10.68 2.43 -20.56
C LEU A 112 11.19 1.26 -19.70
N ILE A 113 12.07 0.44 -20.26
CA ILE A 113 13.00 -0.39 -19.51
C ILE A 113 14.42 0.13 -19.74
N ASP A 114 15.05 0.62 -18.68
CA ASP A 114 16.45 1.05 -18.67
C ASP A 114 17.31 -0.06 -18.05
N ARG A 115 17.82 -0.96 -18.89
CA ARG A 115 18.70 -2.05 -18.44
C ARG A 115 20.05 -1.56 -17.93
N GLN A 116 20.51 -0.40 -18.39
CA GLN A 116 21.80 0.15 -17.98
C GLN A 116 21.73 0.66 -16.53
N HIS A 117 20.63 1.30 -16.17
CA HIS A 117 20.43 1.86 -14.83
C HIS A 117 19.52 1.00 -13.93
N GLY A 118 18.97 -0.09 -14.46
CA GLY A 118 18.28 -1.14 -13.72
C GLY A 118 16.89 -0.76 -13.22
N TYR A 119 16.04 -0.15 -14.05
CA TYR A 119 14.65 0.14 -13.68
C TYR A 119 13.68 0.10 -14.87
N ALA A 120 12.40 -0.12 -14.58
CA ALA A 120 11.28 -0.09 -15.51
C ALA A 120 10.26 0.97 -15.08
N ARG A 121 9.82 1.84 -16.00
CA ARG A 121 8.97 3.01 -15.72
C ARG A 121 7.54 2.81 -16.24
N PHE A 122 6.59 3.25 -15.42
CA PHE A 122 5.14 3.17 -15.64
C PHE A 122 4.45 4.49 -15.29
N GLY A 123 3.16 4.59 -15.66
CA GLY A 123 2.18 5.48 -15.03
C GLY A 123 2.29 6.95 -15.42
N ASP A 124 2.88 7.29 -16.58
CA ASP A 124 3.01 8.67 -17.01
C ASP A 124 1.68 9.25 -17.54
N LEU A 125 0.85 9.76 -16.62
CA LEU A 125 -0.40 10.43 -16.99
C LEU A 125 -0.20 11.77 -17.72
N LEU A 126 1.01 12.35 -17.70
CA LEU A 126 1.28 13.59 -18.43
C LEU A 126 1.14 13.40 -19.94
N ALA A 127 1.40 12.19 -20.46
CA ALA A 127 1.16 11.83 -21.86
C ALA A 127 -0.31 12.01 -22.29
N TYR A 128 -1.24 12.02 -21.33
CA TYR A 128 -2.66 12.25 -21.52
C TYR A 128 -3.11 13.66 -21.10
N GLY A 129 -2.15 14.58 -20.90
CA GLY A 129 -2.41 15.98 -20.50
C GLY A 129 -2.78 16.15 -19.02
N VAL A 130 -2.71 15.10 -18.20
CA VAL A 130 -2.99 15.19 -16.77
C VAL A 130 -1.80 15.77 -16.04
N ARG A 131 -2.01 16.91 -15.37
CA ARG A 131 -0.99 17.53 -14.51
C ARG A 131 -1.54 17.67 -13.11
N LEU A 132 -1.02 16.85 -12.20
CA LEU A 132 -1.37 16.93 -10.80
C LEU A 132 -0.57 18.03 -10.08
N GLU A 133 -1.10 18.45 -8.94
CA GLU A 133 -0.40 19.29 -7.97
C GLU A 133 0.99 18.72 -7.67
N PRO A 134 2.07 19.52 -7.64
CA PRO A 134 3.41 19.04 -7.31
C PRO A 134 3.43 18.26 -5.99
N LEU A 135 4.13 17.13 -5.95
CA LEU A 135 4.45 16.43 -4.69
C LEU A 135 5.85 16.84 -4.24
N ARG A 136 5.98 17.17 -2.96
CA ARG A 136 7.28 17.37 -2.34
C ARG A 136 7.98 16.02 -2.17
N GLN A 137 9.29 16.00 -2.34
CA GLN A 137 10.09 14.80 -2.03
C GLN A 137 10.25 14.70 -0.51
N GLU A 138 9.63 13.70 0.11
CA GLU A 138 9.54 13.58 1.58
C GLU A 138 10.88 13.18 2.22
N THR A 139 11.46 12.05 1.79
CA THR A 139 12.73 11.58 2.34
C THR A 139 13.52 10.70 1.37
N PHE A 140 14.84 10.65 1.55
CA PHE A 140 15.78 9.81 0.79
C PHE A 140 16.44 8.74 1.68
N LYS A 141 15.82 8.40 2.82
CA LYS A 141 16.32 7.40 3.77
C LYS A 141 16.41 6.00 3.15
N VAL A 142 15.43 5.65 2.31
CA VAL A 142 15.42 4.37 1.60
C VAL A 142 16.29 4.50 0.35
N ARG A 143 17.29 3.64 0.24
CA ARG A 143 18.25 3.57 -0.87
C ARG A 143 17.80 2.52 -1.88
N HIS A 144 18.12 2.72 -3.15
CA HIS A 144 17.73 1.82 -4.24
C HIS A 144 18.69 0.62 -4.35
N THR A 145 18.78 -0.18 -3.28
CA THR A 145 19.82 -1.22 -3.12
C THR A 145 19.44 -2.59 -3.68
N SER A 146 18.19 -2.78 -4.13
CA SER A 146 17.71 -4.08 -4.55
C SER A 146 16.64 -3.97 -5.64
N ARG A 147 16.40 -5.09 -6.33
CA ARG A 147 15.28 -5.27 -7.26
C ARG A 147 13.94 -5.18 -6.54
N GLY A 148 12.95 -4.62 -7.22
CA GLY A 148 11.57 -4.55 -6.76
C GLY A 148 11.25 -3.34 -5.89
N LEU A 149 12.11 -2.33 -5.78
CA LEU A 149 11.78 -1.09 -5.09
C LEU A 149 10.99 -0.18 -6.03
N LEU A 150 9.89 0.39 -5.53
CA LEU A 150 9.13 1.42 -6.24
C LEU A 150 9.70 2.79 -5.91
N THR A 151 9.82 3.63 -6.92
CA THR A 151 10.37 4.98 -6.79
C THR A 151 9.60 5.98 -7.64
N MET A 152 9.33 7.15 -7.07
CA MET A 152 8.51 8.16 -7.72
C MET A 152 9.38 8.94 -8.70
N THR A 153 9.00 8.94 -9.98
CA THR A 153 9.72 9.67 -11.02
C THR A 153 9.58 11.17 -10.75
N SER A 154 10.70 11.88 -10.90
CA SER A 154 10.76 13.32 -10.69
C SER A 154 11.58 13.96 -11.82
N TYR A 155 11.08 15.06 -12.37
CA TYR A 155 11.77 15.84 -13.41
C TYR A 155 12.57 17.03 -12.86
N GLY A 156 12.59 17.20 -11.54
CA GLY A 156 13.31 18.27 -10.87
C GLY A 156 12.94 18.34 -9.38
N PRO A 157 13.64 19.17 -8.57
CA PRO A 157 13.35 19.27 -7.14
C PRO A 157 11.85 19.59 -6.90
N ASN A 158 11.17 18.72 -6.16
CA ASN A 158 9.74 18.83 -5.83
C ASN A 158 8.78 18.83 -7.04
N LEU A 159 9.17 18.23 -8.16
CA LEU A 159 8.33 18.02 -9.35
C LEU A 159 8.09 16.53 -9.61
N CYS A 160 7.63 15.82 -8.58
CA CYS A 160 7.16 14.44 -8.72
C CYS A 160 5.84 14.43 -9.49
N ASN A 161 5.82 13.69 -10.60
CA ASN A 161 4.64 13.51 -11.44
C ASN A 161 3.86 12.26 -11.01
N THR A 162 3.04 11.74 -11.91
CA THR A 162 2.29 10.48 -11.74
C THR A 162 3.13 9.25 -12.08
N SER A 163 4.25 9.40 -12.79
CA SER A 163 5.09 8.28 -13.20
C SER A 163 5.88 7.70 -12.04
N PHE A 164 6.02 6.39 -12.04
CA PHE A 164 6.83 5.65 -11.07
C PHE A 164 7.72 4.65 -11.80
N SER A 165 8.81 4.24 -11.14
CA SER A 165 9.67 3.17 -11.63
C SER A 165 9.74 2.03 -10.63
N ILE A 166 9.94 0.81 -11.13
CA ILE A 166 10.27 -0.39 -10.35
C ILE A 166 11.70 -0.77 -10.67
N THR A 167 12.55 -0.91 -9.66
CA THR A 167 13.94 -1.32 -9.86
C THR A 167 14.03 -2.78 -10.34
N LEU A 168 14.85 -3.02 -11.35
CA LEU A 168 15.19 -4.35 -11.89
C LEU A 168 16.51 -4.87 -11.29
N ALA A 169 17.34 -3.98 -10.75
CA ALA A 169 18.55 -4.29 -10.00
C ALA A 169 18.79 -3.21 -8.92
N ALA A 170 19.92 -3.23 -8.23
CA ALA A 170 20.33 -2.06 -7.47
C ALA A 170 20.51 -0.87 -8.43
N ALA A 171 19.91 0.28 -8.09
CA ALA A 171 19.90 1.47 -8.94
C ALA A 171 20.43 2.72 -8.18
N PRO A 172 21.72 2.77 -7.79
CA PRO A 172 22.28 3.90 -7.04
C PRO A 172 22.20 5.25 -7.76
N SER A 173 22.00 5.25 -9.08
CA SER A 173 21.82 6.46 -9.90
C SER A 173 20.58 7.27 -9.50
N LEU A 174 19.59 6.63 -8.86
CA LEU A 174 18.32 7.19 -8.41
C LEU A 174 18.39 7.73 -6.96
N ASP A 175 19.40 7.33 -6.20
CA ASP A 175 19.58 7.75 -4.82
C ASP A 175 19.70 9.28 -4.70
N PHE A 176 19.05 9.84 -3.68
CA PHE A 176 18.96 11.29 -3.42
C PHE A 176 18.29 12.11 -4.54
N LYS A 177 17.80 11.47 -5.60
CA LYS A 177 17.08 12.13 -6.70
C LYS A 177 15.62 11.74 -6.74
N GLN A 178 15.31 10.49 -6.41
CA GLN A 178 13.95 9.95 -6.39
C GLN A 178 13.64 9.34 -5.04
N VAL A 179 12.37 9.39 -4.67
CA VAL A 179 11.87 8.89 -3.38
C VAL A 179 11.41 7.45 -3.58
N ALA A 180 12.09 6.52 -2.92
CA ALA A 180 11.63 5.14 -2.85
C ALA A 180 10.45 5.04 -1.87
N PHE A 181 9.32 4.51 -2.33
CA PHE A 181 8.05 4.57 -1.60
C PHE A 181 7.33 3.23 -1.43
N GLY A 182 7.88 2.15 -1.98
CA GLY A 182 7.34 0.82 -1.76
C GLY A 182 8.28 -0.29 -2.24
N LYS A 183 7.85 -1.53 -2.04
CA LYS A 183 8.60 -2.73 -2.45
C LYS A 183 7.67 -3.83 -2.94
N VAL A 184 8.02 -4.45 -4.05
CA VAL A 184 7.43 -5.70 -4.55
C VAL A 184 7.74 -6.82 -3.55
N VAL A 185 6.68 -7.39 -2.96
CA VAL A 185 6.74 -8.51 -2.03
C VAL A 185 6.36 -9.84 -2.67
N ASP A 186 5.67 -9.82 -3.81
CA ASP A 186 5.39 -10.99 -4.64
C ASP A 186 5.39 -10.62 -6.13
N GLY A 187 5.71 -11.58 -7.00
CA GLY A 187 5.79 -11.37 -8.44
C GLY A 187 7.16 -10.95 -8.97
N LEU A 188 8.26 -11.14 -8.22
CA LEU A 188 9.62 -10.76 -8.68
C LEU A 188 10.03 -11.44 -10.00
N HIS A 189 9.57 -12.66 -10.26
CA HIS A 189 9.80 -13.37 -11.53
C HIS A 189 9.18 -12.63 -12.75
N LEU A 190 8.11 -11.86 -12.52
CA LEU A 190 7.50 -11.04 -13.56
C LEU A 190 8.42 -9.89 -13.94
N LEU A 191 9.18 -9.32 -12.99
CA LEU A 191 10.18 -8.29 -13.28
C LEU A 191 11.31 -8.84 -14.15
N GLU A 192 11.75 -10.08 -13.92
CA GLU A 192 12.75 -10.76 -14.76
C GLU A 192 12.21 -10.96 -16.19
N LYS A 193 10.94 -11.38 -16.30
CA LYS A 193 10.26 -11.49 -17.59
C LYS A 193 10.21 -10.16 -18.32
N LEU A 194 9.81 -9.08 -17.64
CA LEU A 194 9.80 -7.72 -18.20
C LEU A 194 11.19 -7.29 -18.65
N GLU A 195 12.21 -7.48 -17.82
CA GLU A 195 13.60 -7.15 -18.12
C GLU A 195 14.12 -7.86 -19.39
N SER A 196 13.65 -9.09 -19.66
CA SER A 196 14.05 -9.89 -20.82
C SER A 196 13.38 -9.52 -22.14
N LEU A 197 12.36 -8.65 -22.14
CA LEU A 197 11.58 -8.34 -23.34
C LEU A 197 12.42 -7.68 -24.46
N PRO A 198 12.16 -7.98 -25.73
CA PRO A 198 12.72 -7.21 -26.84
C PRO A 198 12.34 -5.73 -26.72
N LEU A 199 13.32 -4.83 -26.80
CA LEU A 199 13.14 -3.38 -26.69
C LEU A 199 13.54 -2.67 -27.98
N ASP A 200 12.97 -1.50 -28.24
CA ASP A 200 13.45 -0.58 -29.26
C ASP A 200 14.75 0.14 -28.81
N GLN A 201 15.26 1.04 -29.66
CA GLN A 201 16.50 1.77 -29.40
C GLN A 201 16.43 2.73 -28.20
N VAL A 202 15.22 3.10 -27.77
CA VAL A 202 15.01 4.00 -26.62
C VAL A 202 14.52 3.25 -25.38
N GLY A 203 14.52 1.91 -25.41
CA GLY A 203 14.18 1.05 -24.28
C GLY A 203 12.68 0.77 -24.11
N ARG A 204 11.83 1.04 -25.11
CA ARG A 204 10.41 0.69 -25.07
C ARG A 204 10.19 -0.76 -25.48
N PRO A 205 9.32 -1.52 -24.79
CA PRO A 205 8.96 -2.87 -25.22
C PRO A 205 8.40 -2.91 -26.64
N LEU A 206 8.89 -3.83 -27.49
CA LEU A 206 8.35 -4.02 -28.84
C LEU A 206 6.94 -4.63 -28.81
N THR A 207 6.66 -5.46 -27.82
CA THR A 207 5.31 -5.95 -27.50
C THR A 207 4.72 -5.04 -26.44
N PRO A 208 3.51 -4.48 -26.63
CA PRO A 208 2.89 -3.60 -25.65
C PRO A 208 2.80 -4.26 -24.27
N VAL A 209 3.20 -3.53 -23.24
CA VAL A 209 3.05 -3.95 -21.84
C VAL A 209 2.26 -2.88 -21.12
N MET A 210 1.29 -3.29 -20.30
CA MET A 210 0.38 -2.37 -19.64
C MET A 210 -0.04 -2.88 -18.27
N ILE A 211 -0.45 -1.97 -17.40
CA ILE A 211 -1.14 -2.30 -16.15
C ILE A 211 -2.59 -2.64 -16.52
N ALA A 212 -2.91 -3.94 -16.59
CA ALA A 212 -4.21 -4.42 -17.01
C ALA A 212 -5.28 -4.24 -15.93
N ILE A 213 -4.92 -4.47 -14.67
CA ILE A 213 -5.79 -4.29 -13.50
C ILE A 213 -4.91 -3.82 -12.33
N CYS A 214 -5.40 -2.90 -11.51
CA CYS A 214 -4.71 -2.49 -10.30
C CYS A 214 -5.71 -2.14 -9.19
N GLY A 215 -5.26 -2.21 -7.95
CA GLY A 215 -6.09 -1.88 -6.78
C GLY A 215 -5.40 -2.22 -5.47
N THR A 216 -6.15 -2.06 -4.37
CA THR A 216 -5.69 -2.39 -3.02
C THR A 216 -6.07 -3.83 -2.67
N LEU A 217 -5.18 -4.53 -1.97
CA LEU A 217 -5.51 -5.84 -1.41
C LEU A 217 -6.33 -5.63 -0.13
N THR A 218 -7.48 -6.29 -0.05
CA THR A 218 -8.33 -6.29 1.14
C THR A 218 -8.21 -7.65 1.84
N GLY A 219 -8.18 -7.66 3.17
CA GLY A 219 -8.12 -8.86 4.00
C GLY A 219 -6.76 -9.15 4.64
N GLU A 220 -6.72 -10.14 5.54
CA GLU A 220 -5.52 -10.52 6.27
C GLU A 220 -4.44 -11.14 5.37
N ARG A 221 -3.17 -10.95 5.75
CA ARG A 221 -2.02 -11.65 5.16
C ARG A 221 -2.28 -13.17 5.22
N PRO A 222 -2.27 -13.91 4.09
CA PRO A 222 -2.37 -15.37 4.15
C PRO A 222 -1.27 -15.93 5.06
N PRO A 223 -1.60 -16.77 6.06
CA PRO A 223 -0.58 -17.38 6.89
C PRO A 223 0.25 -18.34 6.04
N GLY A 224 1.48 -17.94 5.76
CA GLY A 224 2.46 -18.72 5.01
C GLY A 224 3.85 -18.10 5.14
N LYS A 225 4.86 -18.92 5.42
CA LYS A 225 6.25 -18.53 5.15
C LYS A 225 6.43 -18.61 3.64
N TRP A 226 6.51 -17.46 2.99
CA TRP A 226 6.93 -17.41 1.59
C TRP A 226 8.41 -17.75 1.53
N ALA A 227 8.72 -18.80 0.78
CA ALA A 227 10.08 -19.22 0.50
C ALA A 227 10.87 -18.01 -0.01
N SER A 228 11.93 -17.67 0.72
CA SER A 228 12.95 -16.78 0.20
C SER A 228 13.57 -17.43 -1.06
N PRO A 229 14.14 -16.66 -2.00
CA PRO A 229 14.86 -17.23 -3.15
C PRO A 229 15.98 -18.21 -2.75
N GLN A 230 16.42 -18.17 -1.48
CA GLN A 230 17.42 -19.05 -0.88
C GLN A 230 16.84 -20.41 -0.46
N ASP A 231 15.52 -20.54 -0.37
CA ASP A 231 14.83 -21.78 0.03
C ASP A 231 14.56 -22.74 -1.16
N ARG A 232 15.01 -22.40 -2.39
CA ARG A 232 14.84 -23.24 -3.60
C ARG A 232 16.08 -24.04 -3.99
N THR A 233 17.15 -24.01 -3.21
CA THR A 233 18.32 -24.87 -3.44
C THR A 233 18.21 -26.13 -2.60
N GLY A 234 17.49 -27.13 -3.12
CA GLY A 234 17.38 -28.45 -2.50
C GLY A 234 16.50 -29.39 -3.29
N CYS A 235 17.14 -30.14 -4.20
CA CYS A 235 16.77 -31.49 -4.66
C CYS A 235 15.41 -31.67 -5.34
N ASP A 236 15.44 -31.95 -6.65
CA ASP A 236 14.98 -33.23 -7.24
C ASP A 236 15.31 -33.20 -8.75
N GLU A 237 16.60 -33.42 -9.05
CA GLU A 237 16.98 -34.15 -10.27
C GLU A 237 16.74 -35.63 -9.96
N ASP A 238 16.21 -36.35 -10.94
CA ASP A 238 15.75 -37.75 -10.89
C ASP A 238 14.29 -37.94 -10.47
N LEU A 239 13.39 -37.99 -11.45
CA LEU A 239 12.43 -39.10 -11.63
C LEU A 239 11.56 -38.89 -12.90
N ALA A 240 11.57 -39.94 -13.74
CA ALA A 240 10.57 -40.29 -14.76
C ALA A 240 10.64 -39.62 -16.15
N TYR A 241 11.71 -39.95 -16.90
CA TYR A 241 11.56 -40.35 -18.30
C TYR A 241 11.35 -41.87 -18.33
N GLU A 242 10.11 -42.34 -18.40
CA GLU A 242 9.73 -43.67 -18.93
C GLU A 242 8.20 -43.79 -18.91
N ALA A 243 7.59 -43.76 -20.11
CA ALA A 243 6.34 -44.43 -20.52
C ALA A 243 5.67 -43.68 -21.68
N ILE A 244 6.24 -43.81 -22.89
CA ILE A 244 5.46 -43.78 -24.13
C ILE A 244 6.01 -44.90 -25.01
N GLU A 245 5.41 -46.09 -24.89
CA GLU A 245 5.18 -47.02 -25.99
C GLU A 245 3.69 -47.38 -25.99
#